data_AF-A0A853K8X9-F1
#
_entry.id   AF-A0A853K8X9-F1
#
_cell.length_a   1.000
_cell.length_b   1.000
_cell.length_c   1.000
_cell.angle_alpha   90.00
_cell.angle_beta   90.00
_cell.angle_gamma   90.00
#
_symmetry.space_group_name_H-M   'P 1'
#
loop_
_entity.id
_entity.type
_entity.pdbx_description
1 polymer ?
#
loop_
_entity_poly.entity_id
_entity_poly.type
_entity_poly.pdbx_seq_one_letter_code
_entity_poly.pdbx_strand_id
1 'polypeptide(L)'
;MRKNAIPWFVAATLLGSLSANPVLAATVSSASKAYPTRIEWNGKVLMSPQHMVRRDSGATQPTSWLPIWYLFQVLKPLGIESSWNGKDWNLTVPSGEVQGGTSLKNSSPPSGDIRIELNGRPVEYAPCIVHRDFSGQVMTSYVPIWYLMQALDRIGIQSTWDGTTWSLTTSKAVPATKMQVVKDFAKTLHIALDSSGVNPFDDVPSADWPYVHTALTKGYFMPDSPTHFGASDNISLETVDHAYQTYVGIPDGDLSWNAGGNTVAWANAVQLNLGVTQGTMTSTEETQVMSNLADLYQGYSKTSDGSYHVWFQPYDAKVAFAHNPNVTAGVASAGQENSIRLADQITFSVQPQDGLTFILPGLADTDAMEITAGSLFNKSGNHTEFSMDGGGTWSVADGFDGYDSRDPSNGGVKSPVKEVMVRTEGHAELGVSEITTNRDTTFVQVDFSPSSGSQVPNIQDSSGQPVWNG
;
A
#
# COMPACT_ATOMS: atom_id res chain seq x y z
N MET A 1 27.86 -4.62 29.66
CA MET A 1 28.95 -4.13 28.77
C MET A 1 29.43 -5.28 27.90
N ARG A 2 28.86 -5.45 26.70
CA ARG A 2 29.30 -6.47 25.72
C ARG A 2 29.90 -5.72 24.53
N LYS A 3 31.16 -6.02 24.22
CA LYS A 3 31.94 -5.42 23.13
C LYS A 3 31.56 -6.12 21.82
N ASN A 4 31.16 -5.35 20.81
CA ASN A 4 30.91 -5.84 19.46
C ASN A 4 32.24 -6.14 18.75
N ALA A 5 32.37 -7.34 18.20
CA ALA A 5 33.46 -7.73 17.33
C ALA A 5 33.08 -7.40 15.87
N ILE A 6 33.93 -6.63 15.20
CA ILE A 6 33.83 -6.29 13.77
C ILE A 6 34.57 -7.40 13.00
N PRO A 7 33.97 -8.04 11.98
CA PRO A 7 34.70 -8.98 11.16
C PRO A 7 35.65 -8.23 10.22
N TRP A 8 36.94 -8.58 10.29
CA TRP A 8 37.98 -8.14 9.38
C TRP A 8 37.87 -8.92 8.06
N PHE A 9 37.84 -8.21 6.92
CA PHE A 9 38.05 -8.82 5.61
C PHE A 9 39.55 -9.02 5.36
N VAL A 10 39.93 -10.25 5.02
CA VAL A 10 41.28 -10.64 4.63
C VAL A 10 41.54 -10.15 3.20
N ALA A 11 42.52 -9.27 3.03
CA ALA A 11 43.05 -8.88 1.73
C ALA A 11 44.04 -9.95 1.25
N ALA A 12 43.75 -10.58 0.11
CA ALA A 12 44.67 -11.49 -0.57
C ALA A 12 45.68 -10.70 -1.41
N THR A 13 46.95 -10.77 -1.05
CA THR A 13 48.06 -10.15 -1.78
C THR A 13 48.48 -11.03 -2.96
N LEU A 14 48.11 -10.66 -4.19
CA LEU A 14 48.63 -11.26 -5.41
C LEU A 14 49.89 -10.50 -5.86
N LEU A 15 51.07 -11.10 -5.66
CA LEU A 15 52.33 -10.64 -6.24
C LEU A 15 52.47 -11.25 -7.65
N GLY A 16 52.02 -10.53 -8.66
CA GLY A 16 52.23 -10.85 -10.08
C GLY A 16 53.15 -9.82 -10.72
N SER A 17 54.24 -10.30 -11.33
CA SER A 17 55.24 -9.50 -12.05
C SER A 17 54.62 -8.71 -13.21
N LEU A 18 54.66 -7.38 -13.13
CA LEU A 18 54.27 -6.48 -14.21
C LEU A 18 55.43 -6.26 -15.19
N SER A 19 55.35 -6.88 -16.36
CA SER A 19 56.04 -6.40 -17.55
C SER A 19 55.32 -5.14 -18.05
N ALA A 20 55.98 -3.99 -17.95
CA ALA A 20 55.47 -2.70 -18.39
C ALA A 20 55.32 -2.65 -19.91
N ASN A 21 54.10 -2.79 -20.41
CA ASN A 21 53.73 -2.27 -21.72
C ASN A 21 53.39 -0.78 -21.57
N PRO A 22 53.86 0.12 -22.44
CA PRO A 22 53.45 1.51 -22.41
C PRO A 22 51.95 1.58 -22.73
N VAL A 23 51.14 1.79 -21.70
CA VAL A 23 49.75 2.21 -21.87
C VAL A 23 49.81 3.61 -22.46
N LEU A 24 49.42 3.72 -23.74
CA LEU A 24 49.12 5.00 -24.37
C LEU A 24 48.16 5.74 -23.44
N ALA A 25 48.61 6.89 -22.92
CA ALA A 25 47.80 7.77 -22.10
C ALA A 25 46.50 8.06 -22.85
N ALA A 26 45.39 7.49 -22.38
CA ALA A 26 44.07 7.83 -22.86
C ALA A 26 43.90 9.34 -22.61
N THR A 27 43.69 10.08 -23.68
CA THR A 27 43.25 11.47 -23.63
C THR A 27 42.09 11.56 -22.65
N VAL A 28 42.27 12.34 -21.58
CA VAL A 28 41.26 12.57 -20.56
C VAL A 28 40.05 13.17 -21.27
N SER A 29 39.02 12.34 -21.47
CA SER A 29 37.72 12.73 -21.98
C SER A 29 37.25 13.96 -21.21
N SER A 30 36.76 14.96 -21.93
CA SER A 30 36.10 16.14 -21.36
C SER A 30 35.15 15.74 -20.23
N ALA A 31 35.19 16.46 -19.12
CA ALA A 31 34.37 16.19 -17.94
C ALA A 31 32.89 16.04 -18.36
N SER A 32 32.31 14.86 -18.17
CA SER A 32 30.89 14.63 -18.45
C SER A 32 30.05 15.39 -17.42
N LYS A 33 29.07 16.17 -17.88
CA LYS A 33 28.12 16.86 -17.02
C LYS A 33 27.00 15.91 -16.59
N ALA A 34 26.69 15.92 -15.29
CA ALA A 34 25.52 15.25 -14.72
C ALA A 34 24.27 16.11 -14.89
N TYR A 35 23.15 15.46 -15.19
CA TYR A 35 21.83 16.09 -15.28
C TYR A 35 20.86 15.32 -14.38
N PRO A 36 20.03 16.01 -13.59
CA PRO A 36 18.99 15.33 -12.80
C PRO A 36 17.99 14.66 -13.73
N THR A 37 17.54 13.47 -13.34
CA THR A 37 16.52 12.69 -14.05
C THR A 37 15.43 12.29 -13.08
N ARG A 38 14.16 12.33 -13.49
CA ARG A 38 13.04 11.70 -12.80
C ARG A 38 12.65 10.44 -13.57
N ILE A 39 12.50 9.31 -12.89
CA ILE A 39 12.00 8.07 -13.49
C ILE A 39 10.67 7.75 -12.84
N GLU A 40 9.65 7.58 -13.67
CA GLU A 40 8.26 7.41 -13.24
C GLU A 40 7.65 6.15 -13.80
N TRP A 41 6.76 5.55 -13.01
CA TRP A 41 5.90 4.46 -13.43
C TRP A 41 4.46 4.85 -13.17
N ASN A 42 3.62 4.86 -14.22
CA ASN A 42 2.21 5.26 -14.13
C ASN A 42 2.00 6.57 -13.33
N GLY A 43 2.88 7.56 -13.55
CA GLY A 43 2.83 8.88 -12.88
C GLY A 43 3.46 8.95 -11.49
N LYS A 44 3.81 7.82 -10.86
CA LYS A 44 4.50 7.76 -9.56
C LYS A 44 6.01 7.79 -9.76
N VAL A 45 6.72 8.59 -8.95
CA VAL A 45 8.20 8.61 -8.96
C VAL A 45 8.74 7.33 -8.38
N LEU A 46 9.54 6.62 -9.16
CA LEU A 46 10.31 5.47 -8.68
C LEU A 46 11.67 5.91 -8.15
N MET A 47 12.35 6.80 -8.88
CA MET A 47 13.71 7.21 -8.56
C MET A 47 14.10 8.52 -9.24
N SER A 48 15.10 9.22 -8.70
CA SER A 48 15.65 10.45 -9.29
C SER A 48 17.19 10.40 -9.49
N PRO A 49 17.72 9.56 -10.41
CA PRO A 49 19.16 9.45 -10.61
C PRO A 49 19.72 10.64 -11.41
N GLN A 50 21.03 10.64 -11.64
CA GLN A 50 21.66 11.55 -12.60
C GLN A 50 21.99 10.81 -13.90
N HIS A 51 21.71 11.42 -15.04
CA HIS A 51 22.12 10.93 -16.36
C HIS A 51 23.26 11.77 -16.93
N MET A 52 23.96 11.23 -17.93
CA MET A 52 24.87 12.00 -18.77
C MET A 52 24.35 12.08 -20.21
N VAL A 53 24.70 13.15 -20.91
CA VAL A 53 24.37 13.35 -22.32
C VAL A 53 25.62 13.16 -23.17
N ARG A 54 25.61 12.17 -24.06
CA ARG A 54 26.75 11.85 -24.92
C ARG A 54 26.29 11.22 -26.23
N ARG A 55 27.05 11.47 -27.30
CA ARG A 55 26.85 10.82 -28.61
C ARG A 55 27.28 9.35 -28.56
N ASP A 56 26.41 8.48 -29.05
CA ASP A 56 26.67 7.07 -29.34
C ASP A 56 27.49 6.92 -30.65
N SER A 57 28.33 5.90 -30.76
CA SER A 57 29.10 5.61 -31.97
C SER A 57 28.16 5.24 -33.12
N GLY A 58 27.87 6.22 -33.97
CA GLY A 58 26.99 6.08 -35.12
C GLY A 58 25.77 7.01 -35.08
N ALA A 59 25.47 7.60 -33.92
CA ALA A 59 24.39 8.58 -33.80
C ALA A 59 24.84 9.99 -34.24
N THR A 60 23.98 10.70 -34.96
CA THR A 60 24.20 12.11 -35.34
C THR A 60 23.91 13.07 -34.18
N GLN A 61 23.01 12.68 -33.28
CA GLN A 61 22.59 13.44 -32.10
C GLN A 61 23.09 12.78 -30.80
N PRO A 62 23.36 13.57 -29.74
CA PRO A 62 23.63 13.01 -28.42
C PRO A 62 22.37 12.34 -27.85
N THR A 63 22.57 11.35 -26.98
CA THR A 63 21.51 10.66 -26.25
C THR A 63 21.79 10.69 -24.75
N SER A 64 20.78 10.39 -23.95
CA SER A 64 20.87 10.33 -22.49
C SER A 64 21.25 8.92 -22.05
N TRP A 65 22.23 8.82 -21.16
CA TRP A 65 22.79 7.58 -20.64
C TRP A 65 22.54 7.47 -19.15
N LEU A 66 21.98 6.34 -18.72
CA LEU A 66 21.73 6.03 -17.32
C LEU A 66 22.62 4.89 -16.83
N PRO A 67 23.04 4.90 -15.55
CA PRO A 67 23.79 3.80 -14.99
C PRO A 67 22.90 2.57 -14.79
N ILE A 68 23.35 1.42 -15.28
CA ILE A 68 22.62 0.14 -15.26
C ILE A 68 22.16 -0.23 -13.84
N TRP A 69 22.97 0.07 -12.82
CA TRP A 69 22.63 -0.22 -11.42
C TRP A 69 21.31 0.45 -10.96
N TYR A 70 21.05 1.71 -11.35
CA TYR A 70 19.78 2.37 -10.99
C TYR A 70 18.61 1.78 -11.76
N LEU A 71 18.85 1.32 -12.99
CA LEU A 71 17.84 0.66 -13.82
C LEU A 71 17.37 -0.65 -13.17
N PHE A 72 18.24 -1.36 -12.45
CA PHE A 72 17.82 -2.55 -11.69
C PHE A 72 16.78 -2.20 -10.62
N GLN A 73 16.99 -1.08 -9.93
CA GLN A 73 16.10 -0.63 -8.87
C GLN A 73 14.76 -0.13 -9.45
N VAL A 74 14.78 0.47 -10.64
CA VAL A 74 13.57 0.91 -11.36
C VAL A 74 12.75 -0.27 -11.89
N LEU A 75 13.41 -1.31 -12.40
CA LEU A 75 12.75 -2.46 -13.01
C LEU A 75 12.20 -3.46 -12.00
N LYS A 76 12.83 -3.57 -10.81
CA LYS A 76 12.41 -4.51 -9.76
C LYS A 76 10.94 -4.34 -9.31
N PRO A 77 10.43 -3.11 -9.04
CA PRO A 77 9.00 -2.90 -8.74
C PRO A 77 8.05 -3.31 -9.87
N LEU A 78 8.55 -3.48 -11.09
CA LEU A 78 7.76 -3.94 -12.25
C LEU A 78 7.73 -5.48 -12.34
N GLY A 79 8.26 -6.18 -11.33
CA GLY A 79 8.47 -7.63 -11.36
C GLY A 79 9.60 -8.05 -12.30
N ILE A 80 10.39 -7.12 -12.83
CA ILE A 80 11.47 -7.40 -13.77
C ILE A 80 12.78 -7.52 -13.01
N GLU A 81 13.27 -8.73 -12.83
CA GLU A 81 14.59 -8.95 -12.26
C GLU A 81 15.67 -8.66 -13.30
N SER A 82 16.81 -8.14 -12.85
CA SER A 82 17.92 -7.77 -13.72
C SER A 82 19.21 -8.43 -13.27
N SER A 83 19.98 -8.95 -14.23
CA SER A 83 21.31 -9.51 -14.00
C SER A 83 22.31 -8.94 -15.01
N TRP A 84 23.52 -8.63 -14.55
CA TRP A 84 24.57 -7.99 -15.36
C TRP A 84 25.91 -8.67 -15.14
N ASN A 85 26.57 -9.09 -16.22
CA ASN A 85 27.87 -9.77 -16.16
C ASN A 85 29.02 -8.96 -16.79
N GLY A 86 28.79 -7.72 -17.20
CA GLY A 86 29.76 -6.89 -17.92
C GLY A 86 29.58 -6.88 -19.45
N LYS A 87 28.82 -7.82 -20.00
CA LYS A 87 28.58 -7.99 -21.45
C LYS A 87 27.12 -8.24 -21.80
N ASP A 88 26.43 -9.00 -20.97
CA ASP A 88 25.03 -9.36 -21.10
C ASP A 88 24.25 -8.77 -19.93
N TRP A 89 23.17 -8.07 -20.27
CA TRP A 89 22.17 -7.59 -19.35
C TRP A 89 20.87 -8.36 -19.58
N ASN A 90 20.61 -9.36 -18.73
CA ASN A 90 19.38 -10.14 -18.82
C ASN A 90 18.30 -9.58 -17.88
N LEU A 91 17.13 -9.32 -18.46
CA LEU A 91 15.90 -8.92 -17.80
C LEU A 91 14.99 -10.15 -17.72
N THR A 92 14.75 -10.65 -16.51
CA THR A 92 13.82 -11.75 -16.26
C THR A 92 12.44 -11.15 -15.99
N VAL A 93 11.46 -11.45 -16.84
CA VAL A 93 10.10 -10.91 -16.74
C VAL A 93 9.11 -11.99 -16.24
N PRO A 94 8.09 -11.64 -15.43
CA PRO A 94 7.07 -12.58 -14.99
C PRO A 94 6.33 -13.16 -16.19
N SER A 95 5.94 -14.43 -16.12
CA SER A 95 5.47 -15.21 -17.27
C SER A 95 4.54 -14.42 -18.21
N GLY A 96 5.07 -14.09 -19.38
CA GLY A 96 4.42 -13.30 -20.39
C GLY A 96 5.13 -13.54 -21.72
N GLU A 97 4.36 -13.68 -22.79
CA GLU A 97 4.93 -13.77 -24.13
C GLU A 97 5.68 -12.46 -24.43
N VAL A 98 7.02 -12.54 -24.55
CA VAL A 98 7.79 -11.55 -25.33
C VAL A 98 7.08 -11.49 -26.68
N GLN A 99 6.58 -10.32 -27.09
CA GLN A 99 5.75 -10.20 -28.29
C GLN A 99 6.40 -10.97 -29.45
N GLY A 100 5.70 -12.00 -29.93
CA GLY A 100 6.28 -13.00 -30.81
C GLY A 100 6.78 -12.39 -32.12
N GLY A 101 8.05 -12.61 -32.44
CA GLY A 101 8.59 -12.35 -33.80
C GLY A 101 9.89 -11.56 -33.91
N THR A 102 10.55 -11.15 -32.81
CA THR A 102 11.69 -10.21 -32.92
C THR A 102 12.95 -10.60 -32.14
N SER A 103 13.14 -11.84 -31.69
CA SER A 103 14.44 -12.21 -31.10
C SER A 103 15.54 -11.91 -32.12
N LEU A 104 16.54 -11.10 -31.74
CA LEU A 104 17.71 -10.94 -32.58
C LEU A 104 18.30 -12.34 -32.79
N LYS A 105 18.84 -12.60 -33.98
CA LYS A 105 19.63 -13.83 -34.16
C LYS A 105 20.69 -13.85 -33.06
N ASN A 106 20.91 -15.01 -32.47
CA ASN A 106 21.89 -15.18 -31.41
C ASN A 106 23.31 -15.05 -31.97
N SER A 107 23.68 -13.81 -32.31
CA SER A 107 24.99 -13.38 -32.76
C SER A 107 25.71 -12.69 -31.60
N SER A 108 27.04 -12.64 -31.68
CA SER A 108 27.80 -11.80 -30.77
C SER A 108 27.45 -10.32 -31.02
N PRO A 109 27.24 -9.50 -29.96
CA PRO A 109 27.08 -8.06 -30.12
C PRO A 109 28.30 -7.45 -30.83
N PRO A 110 28.15 -6.33 -31.55
CA PRO A 110 29.27 -5.57 -32.09
C PRO A 110 30.33 -5.27 -31.02
N SER A 111 31.57 -5.04 -31.46
CA SER A 111 32.68 -4.74 -30.55
C SER A 111 32.41 -3.47 -29.75
N GLY A 112 32.34 -3.58 -28.43
CA GLY A 112 32.03 -2.47 -27.51
C GLY A 112 30.57 -2.44 -27.03
N ASP A 113 29.68 -3.16 -27.71
CA ASP A 113 28.26 -3.22 -27.35
C ASP A 113 27.98 -4.33 -26.34
N ILE A 114 26.89 -4.17 -25.62
CA ILE A 114 26.31 -5.15 -24.71
C ILE A 114 25.08 -5.77 -25.36
N ARG A 115 24.69 -6.92 -24.84
CA ARG A 115 23.48 -7.62 -25.25
C ARG A 115 22.42 -7.44 -24.16
N ILE A 116 21.26 -6.93 -24.53
CA ILE A 116 20.08 -6.89 -23.67
C ILE A 116 19.22 -8.10 -23.99
N GLU A 117 18.90 -8.88 -22.96
CA GLU A 117 18.16 -10.13 -23.07
C GLU A 117 16.85 -10.06 -22.29
N LEU A 118 15.82 -10.73 -22.79
CA LEU A 118 14.57 -10.99 -22.08
C LEU A 118 14.46 -12.48 -21.83
N ASN A 119 14.43 -12.92 -20.57
CA ASN A 119 14.38 -14.34 -20.20
C ASN A 119 15.45 -15.19 -20.94
N GLY A 120 16.69 -14.67 -21.02
CA GLY A 120 17.83 -15.31 -21.68
C GLY A 120 17.80 -15.26 -23.21
N ARG A 121 16.88 -14.50 -23.83
CA ARG A 121 16.79 -14.32 -25.28
C ARG A 121 17.28 -12.93 -25.70
N PRO A 122 18.26 -12.81 -26.60
CA PRO A 122 18.73 -11.51 -27.09
C PRO A 122 17.61 -10.74 -27.79
N VAL A 123 17.38 -9.49 -27.38
CA VAL A 123 16.39 -8.60 -27.99
C VAL A 123 16.97 -7.30 -28.50
N GLU A 124 18.08 -6.84 -27.92
CA GLU A 124 18.71 -5.59 -28.35
C GLU A 124 20.23 -5.64 -28.16
N TYR A 125 20.95 -4.89 -29.00
CA TYR A 125 22.35 -4.57 -28.76
C TYR A 125 22.47 -3.08 -28.47
N ALA A 126 23.15 -2.74 -27.37
CA ALA A 126 23.30 -1.36 -26.95
C ALA A 126 24.77 -1.05 -26.72
N PRO A 127 25.25 0.15 -27.06
CA PRO A 127 26.58 0.57 -26.67
C PRO A 127 26.65 0.67 -25.14
N CYS A 128 27.82 0.44 -24.57
CA CYS A 128 28.05 0.56 -23.13
C CYS A 128 29.32 1.34 -22.86
N ILE A 129 29.25 2.26 -21.89
CA ILE A 129 30.42 2.98 -21.42
C ILE A 129 30.58 2.79 -19.92
N VAL A 130 31.83 2.67 -19.47
CA VAL A 130 32.14 2.67 -18.05
C VAL A 130 32.53 4.08 -17.64
N HIS A 131 31.84 4.63 -16.65
CA HIS A 131 32.12 5.96 -16.10
C HIS A 131 31.92 5.97 -14.59
N ARG A 132 32.54 6.93 -13.91
CA ARG A 132 32.32 7.14 -12.48
C ARG A 132 30.88 7.60 -12.24
N ASP A 133 30.20 6.98 -11.28
CA ASP A 133 28.89 7.42 -10.80
C ASP A 133 29.02 8.80 -10.15
N PHE A 134 28.09 9.68 -10.50
CA PHE A 134 28.07 11.06 -10.02
C PHE A 134 27.68 11.15 -8.54
N SER A 135 26.97 10.16 -8.00
CA SER A 135 26.55 10.11 -6.59
C SER A 135 27.57 9.41 -5.67
N GLY A 136 28.27 8.39 -6.18
CA GLY A 136 28.99 7.42 -5.34
C GLY A 136 30.49 7.28 -5.61
N GLN A 137 31.05 8.00 -6.58
CA GLN A 137 32.44 7.88 -7.02
C GLN A 137 32.90 6.45 -7.44
N VAL A 138 32.00 5.47 -7.62
CA VAL A 138 32.33 4.11 -8.09
C VAL A 138 32.21 4.04 -9.62
N MET A 139 33.07 3.28 -10.29
CA MET A 139 32.92 3.03 -11.73
C MET A 139 31.70 2.15 -11.99
N THR A 140 30.81 2.59 -12.87
CA THR A 140 29.58 1.88 -13.23
C THR A 140 29.38 1.89 -14.74
N SER A 141 28.59 0.93 -15.22
CA SER A 141 28.26 0.79 -16.64
C SER A 141 27.02 1.62 -16.96
N TYR A 142 27.10 2.40 -18.03
CA TYR A 142 26.01 3.24 -18.53
C TYR A 142 25.52 2.71 -19.87
N VAL A 143 24.22 2.76 -20.05
CA VAL A 143 23.52 2.39 -21.28
C VAL A 143 22.61 3.53 -21.71
N PRO A 144 22.41 3.79 -23.02
CA PRO A 144 21.50 4.83 -23.46
C PRO A 144 20.06 4.44 -23.18
N ILE A 145 19.26 5.40 -22.71
CA ILE A 145 17.83 5.22 -22.38
C ILE A 145 17.08 4.64 -23.58
N TRP A 146 17.38 5.14 -24.79
CA TRP A 146 16.69 4.75 -26.01
C TRP A 146 16.68 3.23 -26.27
N TYR A 147 17.80 2.54 -26.11
CA TYR A 147 17.87 1.08 -26.35
C TYR A 147 17.06 0.30 -25.32
N LEU A 148 17.05 0.77 -24.08
CA LEU A 148 16.22 0.16 -23.04
C LEU A 148 14.73 0.38 -23.32
N MET A 149 14.33 1.54 -23.82
CA MET A 149 12.95 1.77 -24.27
C MET A 149 12.55 0.75 -25.35
N GLN A 150 13.43 0.44 -26.31
CA GLN A 150 13.15 -0.59 -27.33
C GLN A 150 13.01 -1.99 -26.72
N ALA A 151 13.85 -2.33 -25.73
CA ALA A 151 13.75 -3.62 -25.05
C ALA A 151 12.47 -3.75 -24.21
N LEU A 152 12.05 -2.67 -23.53
CA LEU A 152 10.84 -2.62 -22.71
C LEU A 152 9.55 -2.61 -23.54
N ASP A 153 9.56 -1.99 -24.72
CA ASP A 153 8.41 -2.00 -25.63
C ASP A 153 8.00 -3.43 -26.03
N ARG A 154 8.98 -4.33 -26.17
CA ARG A 154 8.76 -5.75 -26.52
C ARG A 154 8.02 -6.56 -25.46
N ILE A 155 7.91 -6.03 -24.24
CA ILE A 155 7.14 -6.60 -23.14
C ILE A 155 5.92 -5.74 -22.79
N GLY A 156 5.54 -4.81 -23.68
CA GLY A 156 4.34 -3.99 -23.54
C GLY A 156 4.51 -2.79 -22.59
N ILE A 157 5.73 -2.50 -22.16
CA ILE A 157 6.04 -1.30 -21.38
C ILE A 157 6.31 -0.15 -22.35
N GLN A 158 5.32 0.71 -22.48
CA GLN A 158 5.43 1.96 -23.21
C GLN A 158 6.28 2.94 -22.43
N SER A 159 7.17 3.62 -23.13
CA SER A 159 8.12 4.53 -22.51
C SER A 159 8.27 5.83 -23.28
N THR A 160 8.35 6.95 -22.55
CA THR A 160 8.59 8.28 -23.11
C THR A 160 9.74 8.98 -22.37
N TRP A 161 10.60 9.66 -23.12
CA TRP A 161 11.71 10.45 -22.59
C TRP A 161 11.58 11.89 -23.07
N ASP A 162 11.48 12.85 -22.14
CA ASP A 162 11.36 14.28 -22.47
C ASP A 162 12.68 15.09 -22.33
N GLY A 163 13.77 14.42 -21.96
CA GLY A 163 15.07 15.04 -21.67
C GLY A 163 15.38 15.20 -20.17
N THR A 164 14.36 15.12 -19.31
CA THR A 164 14.48 15.22 -17.84
C THR A 164 13.70 14.13 -17.11
N THR A 165 12.61 13.65 -17.70
CA THR A 165 11.72 12.66 -17.15
C THR A 165 11.62 11.46 -18.08
N TRP A 166 11.85 10.28 -17.51
CA TRP A 166 11.63 9.00 -18.17
C TRP A 166 10.37 8.37 -17.59
N SER A 167 9.28 8.48 -18.35
CA SER A 167 7.99 7.92 -17.94
C SER A 167 7.83 6.52 -18.54
N LEU A 168 7.45 5.59 -17.68
CA LEU A 168 7.18 4.21 -18.01
C LEU A 168 5.70 3.95 -17.71
N THR A 169 5.02 3.31 -18.65
CA THR A 169 3.60 2.94 -18.54
C THR A 169 3.42 1.56 -19.17
N THR A 170 2.42 0.80 -18.75
CA THR A 170 2.07 -0.46 -19.41
C THR A 170 0.59 -0.45 -19.72
N SER A 171 0.23 -0.95 -20.90
CA SER A 171 -1.17 -1.25 -21.23
C SER A 171 -1.60 -2.60 -20.65
N LYS A 172 -0.64 -3.48 -20.36
CA LYS A 172 -0.88 -4.79 -19.76
C LYS A 172 -0.64 -4.69 -18.27
N ALA A 173 -1.69 -4.85 -17.48
CA ALA A 173 -1.57 -4.89 -16.04
C ALA A 173 -0.68 -6.08 -15.65
N VAL A 174 0.35 -5.82 -14.84
CA VAL A 174 1.27 -6.85 -14.33
C VAL A 174 0.53 -7.55 -13.19
N PRO A 175 0.30 -8.87 -13.24
CA PRO A 175 -0.31 -9.59 -12.13
C PRO A 175 0.56 -9.51 -10.87
N ALA A 176 -0.09 -9.36 -9.71
CA ALA A 176 0.59 -9.52 -8.43
C ALA A 176 0.80 -11.02 -8.15
N THR A 177 2.01 -11.36 -7.72
CA THR A 177 2.32 -12.73 -7.27
C THR A 177 1.90 -12.93 -5.81
N LYS A 178 1.51 -14.14 -5.45
CA LYS A 178 1.16 -14.52 -4.07
C LYS A 178 2.27 -14.18 -3.06
N MET A 179 3.54 -14.44 -3.39
CA MET A 179 4.67 -14.14 -2.50
C MET A 179 4.80 -12.63 -2.23
N GLN A 180 4.65 -11.79 -3.26
CA GLN A 180 4.68 -10.34 -3.10
C GLN A 180 3.60 -9.88 -2.13
N VAL A 181 2.36 -10.35 -2.32
CA VAL A 181 1.23 -10.01 -1.44
C VAL A 181 1.45 -10.48 -0.01
N VAL A 182 1.93 -11.72 0.21
CA VAL A 182 2.19 -12.20 1.58
C VAL A 182 3.20 -11.32 2.31
N LYS A 183 4.26 -10.88 1.62
CA LYS A 183 5.30 -10.02 2.21
C LYS A 183 4.77 -8.64 2.55
N ASP A 184 4.05 -8.03 1.63
CA ASP A 184 3.51 -6.69 1.82
C ASP A 184 2.37 -6.70 2.85
N PHE A 185 1.50 -7.71 2.86
CA PHE A 185 0.48 -7.92 3.88
C PHE A 185 1.09 -8.01 5.29
N ALA A 186 2.09 -8.87 5.48
CA ALA A 186 2.77 -9.02 6.77
C ALA A 186 3.47 -7.73 7.21
N LYS A 187 4.05 -6.99 6.27
CA LYS A 187 4.72 -5.70 6.55
C LYS A 187 3.72 -4.62 6.94
N THR A 188 2.63 -4.49 6.18
CA THR A 188 1.57 -3.49 6.39
C THR A 188 0.93 -3.67 7.76
N LEU A 189 0.66 -4.90 8.18
CA LEU A 189 0.04 -5.23 9.46
C LEU A 189 1.05 -5.42 10.61
N HIS A 190 2.32 -5.08 10.38
CA HIS A 190 3.41 -5.23 11.35
C HIS A 190 3.50 -6.62 12.00
N ILE A 191 3.24 -7.67 11.22
CA ILE A 191 3.20 -9.05 11.70
C ILE A 191 4.62 -9.53 12.01
N ALA A 192 4.82 -10.04 13.22
CA ALA A 192 6.10 -10.62 13.61
C ALA A 192 6.40 -11.88 12.76
N LEU A 193 7.57 -11.89 12.12
CA LEU A 193 8.02 -13.00 11.28
C LEU A 193 8.60 -14.14 12.13
N ASP A 194 8.31 -15.37 11.75
CA ASP A 194 8.83 -16.58 12.39
C ASP A 194 9.71 -17.37 11.42
N SER A 195 11.00 -17.43 11.72
CA SER A 195 11.98 -18.17 10.95
C SER A 195 12.12 -19.64 11.35
N SER A 196 11.27 -20.13 12.25
CA SER A 196 11.25 -21.52 12.68
C SER A 196 10.76 -22.48 11.59
N GLY A 197 10.90 -23.78 11.82
CA GLY A 197 10.52 -24.82 10.87
C GLY A 197 11.52 -25.02 9.72
N VAL A 198 11.21 -25.99 8.86
CA VAL A 198 11.93 -26.27 7.61
C VAL A 198 10.98 -25.93 6.48
N ASN A 199 11.43 -25.11 5.53
CA ASN A 199 10.66 -24.78 4.33
C ASN A 199 10.36 -26.06 3.53
N PRO A 200 9.10 -26.52 3.44
CA PRO A 200 8.74 -27.70 2.68
C PRO A 200 8.45 -27.40 1.20
N PHE A 201 8.44 -26.13 0.81
CA PHE A 201 8.01 -25.67 -0.51
C PHE A 201 9.20 -25.53 -1.47
N ASP A 202 9.04 -26.05 -2.68
CA ASP A 202 10.07 -26.03 -3.72
C ASP A 202 10.24 -24.66 -4.39
N ASP A 203 9.23 -23.79 -4.28
CA ASP A 203 9.11 -22.51 -4.95
C ASP A 203 9.28 -21.29 -4.02
N VAL A 204 9.51 -21.52 -2.73
CA VAL A 204 9.76 -20.47 -1.74
C VAL A 204 11.26 -20.32 -1.48
N PRO A 205 11.89 -19.16 -1.75
CA PRO A 205 13.28 -18.92 -1.37
C PRO A 205 13.48 -18.98 0.15
N SER A 206 14.61 -19.51 0.62
CA SER A 206 14.89 -19.60 2.07
C SER A 206 14.85 -18.25 2.80
N ALA A 207 15.14 -17.15 2.10
CA ALA A 207 15.07 -15.80 2.64
C ALA A 207 13.61 -15.31 2.87
N ASP A 208 12.66 -15.85 2.11
CA ASP A 208 11.24 -15.48 2.19
C ASP A 208 10.43 -16.46 3.06
N TRP A 209 11.01 -17.61 3.44
CA TRP A 209 10.39 -18.59 4.32
C TRP A 209 9.75 -17.99 5.60
N PRO A 210 10.38 -17.03 6.32
CA PRO A 210 9.78 -16.49 7.54
C PRO A 210 8.43 -15.81 7.33
N TYR A 211 8.19 -15.24 6.15
CA TYR A 211 6.89 -14.64 5.80
C TYR A 211 5.84 -15.72 5.57
N VAL A 212 6.17 -16.72 4.75
CA VAL A 212 5.28 -17.85 4.44
C VAL A 212 4.94 -18.63 5.71
N HIS A 213 5.94 -18.94 6.54
CA HIS A 213 5.73 -19.72 7.75
C HIS A 213 4.76 -19.03 8.73
N THR A 214 4.94 -17.73 8.96
CA THR A 214 4.00 -16.93 9.77
C THR A 214 2.61 -16.92 9.16
N ALA A 215 2.48 -16.66 7.85
CA ALA A 215 1.21 -16.60 7.15
C ALA A 215 0.42 -17.92 7.26
N LEU A 216 1.09 -19.07 7.07
CA LEU A 216 0.48 -20.39 7.18
C LEU A 216 0.08 -20.73 8.62
N THR A 217 0.96 -20.46 9.57
CA THR A 217 0.71 -20.77 10.99
C THR A 217 -0.47 -19.98 11.55
N LYS A 218 -0.66 -18.76 11.03
CA LYS A 218 -1.80 -17.91 11.36
C LYS A 218 -3.05 -18.18 10.52
N GLY A 219 -2.94 -19.01 9.48
CA GLY A 219 -4.06 -19.34 8.59
C GLY A 219 -4.45 -18.22 7.62
N TYR A 220 -3.62 -17.18 7.46
CA TYR A 220 -3.93 -16.05 6.57
C TYR A 220 -3.87 -16.45 5.08
N PHE A 221 -2.96 -17.35 4.74
CA PHE A 221 -2.81 -17.86 3.38
C PHE A 221 -2.68 -19.38 3.44
N MET A 222 -3.08 -20.06 2.36
CA MET A 222 -2.97 -21.52 2.24
C MET A 222 -2.02 -21.87 1.09
N PRO A 223 -1.22 -22.96 1.19
CA PRO A 223 -0.38 -23.39 0.09
C PRO A 223 -1.22 -24.10 -0.98
N ASP A 224 -0.75 -24.13 -2.21
CA ASP A 224 -1.45 -24.79 -3.32
C ASP A 224 -1.34 -26.31 -3.24
N SER A 225 -0.27 -26.82 -2.62
CA SER A 225 -0.10 -28.23 -2.27
C SER A 225 0.86 -28.40 -1.06
N PRO A 226 1.04 -29.62 -0.52
CA PRO A 226 1.97 -29.84 0.60
C PRO A 226 3.44 -29.50 0.32
N THR A 227 3.86 -29.41 -0.94
CA THR A 227 5.25 -29.12 -1.35
C THR A 227 5.38 -27.94 -2.30
N HIS A 228 4.29 -27.23 -2.59
CA HIS A 228 4.28 -26.06 -3.48
C HIS A 228 3.40 -24.95 -2.89
N PHE A 229 3.96 -23.77 -2.67
CA PHE A 229 3.22 -22.66 -2.07
C PHE A 229 2.39 -21.87 -3.10
N GLY A 230 2.86 -21.79 -4.36
CA GLY A 230 2.33 -20.90 -5.38
C GLY A 230 2.99 -19.51 -5.33
N ALA A 231 4.26 -19.43 -4.92
CA ALA A 231 4.97 -18.18 -4.66
C ALA A 231 5.01 -17.24 -5.88
N SER A 232 5.15 -17.80 -7.07
CA SER A 232 5.17 -17.06 -8.35
C SER A 232 3.81 -16.99 -9.03
N ASP A 233 2.78 -17.62 -8.45
CA ASP A 233 1.46 -17.67 -9.04
C ASP A 233 0.72 -16.36 -8.81
N ASN A 234 -0.16 -16.04 -9.75
CA ASN A 234 -1.03 -14.89 -9.64
C ASN A 234 -2.02 -15.11 -8.48
N ILE A 235 -2.27 -14.07 -7.71
CA ILE A 235 -3.21 -14.12 -6.58
C ILE A 235 -4.53 -13.44 -6.93
N SER A 236 -5.63 -13.98 -6.41
CA SER A 236 -6.95 -13.36 -6.52
C SER A 236 -7.20 -12.39 -5.37
N LEU A 237 -8.03 -11.37 -5.61
CA LEU A 237 -8.41 -10.40 -4.60
C LEU A 237 -9.13 -11.07 -3.41
N GLU A 238 -10.01 -12.03 -3.70
CA GLU A 238 -10.73 -12.81 -2.68
C GLU A 238 -9.78 -13.55 -1.71
N THR A 239 -8.59 -13.97 -2.17
CA THR A 239 -7.58 -14.57 -1.29
C THR A 239 -7.03 -13.56 -0.29
N VAL A 240 -6.89 -12.29 -0.68
CA VAL A 240 -6.43 -11.21 0.19
C VAL A 240 -7.54 -10.76 1.15
N ASP A 241 -8.78 -10.71 0.66
CA ASP A 241 -9.98 -10.46 1.46
C ASP A 241 -10.07 -11.49 2.60
N HIS A 242 -9.93 -12.78 2.27
CA HIS A 242 -9.96 -13.87 3.26
C HIS A 242 -8.79 -13.79 4.26
N ALA A 243 -7.60 -13.43 3.79
CA ALA A 243 -6.44 -13.23 4.66
C ALA A 243 -6.69 -12.14 5.70
N TYR A 244 -7.27 -11.00 5.28
CA TYR A 244 -7.61 -9.91 6.19
C TYR A 244 -8.77 -10.29 7.14
N GLN A 245 -9.81 -10.95 6.63
CA GLN A 245 -10.91 -11.49 7.42
C GLN A 245 -10.39 -12.39 8.57
N THR A 246 -9.46 -13.29 8.24
CA THR A 246 -8.81 -14.17 9.22
C THR A 246 -7.95 -13.38 10.20
N TYR A 247 -7.24 -12.35 9.74
CA TYR A 247 -6.42 -11.47 10.59
C TYR A 247 -7.26 -10.74 11.65
N VAL A 248 -8.44 -10.22 11.28
CA VAL A 248 -9.35 -9.57 12.24
C VAL A 248 -10.19 -10.58 13.06
N GLY A 249 -9.97 -11.88 12.85
CA GLY A 249 -10.55 -12.93 13.66
C GLY A 249 -12.00 -13.27 13.34
N ILE A 250 -12.46 -13.05 12.11
CA ILE A 250 -13.82 -13.39 11.66
C ILE A 250 -13.80 -14.79 11.00
N PRO A 251 -14.42 -15.82 11.59
CA PRO A 251 -14.50 -17.15 10.98
C PRO A 251 -15.43 -17.16 9.75
N ASP A 252 -15.16 -18.05 8.78
CA ASP A 252 -16.01 -18.20 7.59
C ASP A 252 -17.48 -18.50 7.92
N GLY A 253 -17.71 -19.27 8.99
CA GLY A 253 -19.05 -19.62 9.46
C GLY A 253 -19.84 -18.45 10.06
N ASP A 254 -19.18 -17.30 10.28
CA ASP A 254 -19.74 -16.14 10.95
C ASP A 254 -19.96 -14.98 9.97
N LEU A 255 -19.51 -15.10 8.72
CA LEU A 255 -19.69 -14.08 7.68
C LEU A 255 -21.15 -13.69 7.45
N SER A 256 -22.12 -14.58 7.64
CA SER A 256 -23.54 -14.25 7.51
C SER A 256 -24.03 -13.20 8.52
N TRP A 257 -23.28 -12.96 9.59
CA TRP A 257 -23.54 -11.93 10.60
C TRP A 257 -22.83 -10.61 10.31
N ASN A 258 -21.82 -10.64 9.44
CA ASN A 258 -20.96 -9.50 9.15
C ASN A 258 -21.41 -8.80 7.85
N ALA A 259 -20.96 -7.56 7.63
CA ALA A 259 -21.36 -6.72 6.51
C ALA A 259 -21.30 -7.48 5.17
N GLY A 260 -22.37 -7.40 4.37
CA GLY A 260 -22.46 -8.06 3.06
C GLY A 260 -22.60 -9.60 3.06
N GLY A 261 -22.41 -10.29 4.19
CA GLY A 261 -22.74 -11.70 4.36
C GLY A 261 -21.76 -12.73 3.78
N ASN A 262 -20.70 -12.28 3.10
CA ASN A 262 -19.63 -13.12 2.52
C ASN A 262 -18.31 -12.33 2.44
N THR A 263 -17.19 -13.02 2.23
CA THR A 263 -15.83 -12.44 2.27
C THR A 263 -15.65 -11.24 1.35
N VAL A 264 -16.05 -11.35 0.07
CA VAL A 264 -15.87 -10.27 -0.91
C VAL A 264 -16.75 -9.06 -0.59
N ALA A 265 -18.03 -9.30 -0.27
CA ALA A 265 -18.94 -8.22 0.08
C ALA A 265 -18.53 -7.52 1.39
N TRP A 266 -18.05 -8.28 2.37
CA TRP A 266 -17.48 -7.77 3.61
C TRP A 266 -16.25 -6.89 3.33
N ALA A 267 -15.29 -7.38 2.53
CA ALA A 267 -14.09 -6.62 2.18
C ALA A 267 -14.41 -5.32 1.41
N ASN A 268 -15.45 -5.32 0.58
CA ASN A 268 -15.95 -4.10 -0.06
C ASN A 268 -16.59 -3.15 0.95
N ALA A 269 -17.38 -3.67 1.90
CA ALA A 269 -18.06 -2.87 2.91
C ALA A 269 -17.08 -2.17 3.84
N VAL A 270 -16.00 -2.85 4.26
CA VAL A 270 -14.91 -2.27 5.08
C VAL A 270 -13.89 -1.48 4.24
N GLN A 271 -14.17 -1.27 2.95
CA GLN A 271 -13.32 -0.52 2.02
C GLN A 271 -11.90 -1.08 1.80
N LEU A 272 -11.60 -2.33 2.18
CA LEU A 272 -10.35 -2.99 1.82
C LEU A 272 -10.15 -2.97 0.29
N ASN A 273 -11.25 -3.16 -0.44
CA ASN A 273 -11.29 -3.22 -1.90
C ASN A 273 -11.59 -1.88 -2.59
N LEU A 274 -11.44 -0.75 -1.88
CA LEU A 274 -11.67 0.56 -2.47
C LEU A 274 -10.69 0.81 -3.63
N GLY A 275 -11.25 1.06 -4.82
CA GLY A 275 -10.49 1.41 -6.02
C GLY A 275 -9.87 0.23 -6.78
N VAL A 276 -10.23 -1.01 -6.44
CA VAL A 276 -9.73 -2.22 -7.14
C VAL A 276 -10.85 -3.01 -7.80
N THR A 277 -10.50 -3.79 -8.84
CA THR A 277 -11.47 -4.65 -9.54
C THR A 277 -11.34 -6.09 -9.04
N GLN A 278 -12.48 -6.78 -8.95
CA GLN A 278 -12.52 -8.19 -8.56
C GLN A 278 -11.81 -9.10 -9.59
N GLY A 279 -11.16 -10.17 -9.11
CA GLY A 279 -10.48 -11.16 -9.94
C GLY A 279 -8.99 -11.32 -9.59
N THR A 280 -8.18 -11.63 -10.60
CA THR A 280 -6.72 -11.71 -10.46
C THR A 280 -6.16 -10.31 -10.22
N MET A 281 -5.47 -10.12 -9.09
CA MET A 281 -4.90 -8.83 -8.73
C MET A 281 -3.72 -8.47 -9.62
N THR A 282 -3.62 -7.19 -9.91
CA THR A 282 -2.46 -6.57 -10.54
C THR A 282 -1.55 -5.95 -9.48
N SER A 283 -0.28 -5.67 -9.79
CA SER A 283 0.64 -5.01 -8.83
C SER A 283 0.15 -3.61 -8.43
N THR A 284 -0.61 -2.93 -9.31
CA THR A 284 -1.22 -1.64 -8.96
C THR A 284 -2.36 -1.81 -7.98
N GLU A 285 -3.22 -2.81 -8.19
CA GLU A 285 -4.30 -3.14 -7.25
C GLU A 285 -3.75 -3.65 -5.92
N GLU A 286 -2.68 -4.44 -5.94
CA GLU A 286 -1.97 -4.86 -4.74
C GLU A 286 -1.50 -3.65 -3.92
N THR A 287 -0.83 -2.69 -4.55
CA THR A 287 -0.39 -1.47 -3.87
C THR A 287 -1.58 -0.68 -3.30
N GLN A 288 -2.70 -0.64 -4.02
CA GLN A 288 -3.92 0.03 -3.55
C GLN A 288 -4.53 -0.70 -2.34
N VAL A 289 -4.70 -2.02 -2.40
CA VAL A 289 -5.22 -2.83 -1.28
C VAL A 289 -4.32 -2.73 -0.07
N MET A 290 -2.99 -2.77 -0.24
CA MET A 290 -2.06 -2.60 0.89
C MET A 290 -2.10 -1.19 1.48
N SER A 291 -2.43 -0.16 0.68
CA SER A 291 -2.69 1.19 1.18
C SER A 291 -3.97 1.21 2.03
N ASN A 292 -5.08 0.69 1.50
CA ASN A 292 -6.35 0.62 2.21
C ASN A 292 -6.20 -0.19 3.51
N LEU A 293 -5.46 -1.30 3.46
CA LEU A 293 -5.15 -2.14 4.63
C LEU A 293 -4.33 -1.39 5.69
N ALA A 294 -3.38 -0.55 5.28
CA ALA A 294 -2.60 0.28 6.20
C ALA A 294 -3.50 1.30 6.90
N ASP A 295 -4.41 1.92 6.15
CA ASP A 295 -5.37 2.89 6.68
C ASP A 295 -6.37 2.23 7.65
N LEU A 296 -6.89 1.05 7.31
CA LEU A 296 -7.69 0.21 8.20
C LEU A 296 -6.94 -0.16 9.48
N TYR A 297 -5.71 -0.66 9.38
CA TYR A 297 -4.88 -0.99 10.55
C TYR A 297 -4.60 0.24 11.43
N GLN A 298 -4.47 1.42 10.83
CA GLN A 298 -4.23 2.67 11.55
C GLN A 298 -5.52 3.26 12.17
N GLY A 299 -6.68 2.92 11.63
CA GLY A 299 -7.99 3.48 12.00
C GLY A 299 -8.27 4.86 11.39
N TYR A 300 -7.33 5.41 10.61
CA TYR A 300 -7.48 6.69 9.94
C TYR A 300 -6.49 6.87 8.77
N SER A 301 -6.81 7.78 7.87
CA SER A 301 -5.90 8.24 6.80
C SER A 301 -5.91 9.77 6.70
N LYS A 302 -4.78 10.39 6.38
CA LYS A 302 -4.70 11.85 6.24
C LYS A 302 -5.13 12.27 4.84
N THR A 303 -6.07 13.20 4.74
CA THR A 303 -6.56 13.74 3.47
C THR A 303 -5.63 14.84 2.93
N SER A 304 -5.86 15.26 1.67
CA SER A 304 -5.07 16.30 1.02
C SER A 304 -5.19 17.69 1.66
N ASP A 305 -6.30 17.98 2.35
CA ASP A 305 -6.52 19.26 3.04
C ASP A 305 -5.96 19.29 4.47
N GLY A 306 -5.43 18.15 4.95
CA GLY A 306 -4.83 18.00 6.26
C GLY A 306 -5.77 17.48 7.34
N SER A 307 -7.07 17.31 7.05
CA SER A 307 -8.00 16.52 7.87
C SER A 307 -7.67 15.02 7.81
N TYR A 308 -8.40 14.23 8.58
CA TYR A 308 -8.26 12.79 8.66
C TYR A 308 -9.59 12.13 8.35
N HIS A 309 -9.59 11.14 7.47
CA HIS A 309 -10.72 10.24 7.22
C HIS A 309 -10.67 9.10 8.26
N VAL A 310 -11.79 8.79 8.90
CA VAL A 310 -11.91 7.69 9.88
C VAL A 310 -12.09 6.37 9.14
N TRP A 311 -11.28 5.37 9.47
CA TRP A 311 -11.40 4.02 8.92
C TRP A 311 -11.81 3.07 10.04
N PHE A 312 -12.99 2.48 9.95
CA PHE A 312 -13.49 1.58 10.98
C PHE A 312 -12.80 0.21 10.93
N GLN A 313 -12.23 -0.26 12.04
CA GLN A 313 -11.70 -1.62 12.11
C GLN A 313 -12.83 -2.63 12.30
N PRO A 314 -12.97 -3.59 11.37
CA PRO A 314 -14.02 -4.58 11.47
C PRO A 314 -13.78 -5.56 12.64
N TYR A 315 -14.87 -6.15 13.10
CA TYR A 315 -14.95 -7.10 14.20
C TYR A 315 -15.98 -8.18 13.86
N ASP A 316 -15.95 -9.30 14.58
CA ASP A 316 -16.95 -10.34 14.43
C ASP A 316 -18.30 -9.96 15.07
N ALA A 317 -19.23 -9.52 14.22
CA ALA A 317 -20.58 -9.15 14.62
C ALA A 317 -21.36 -10.30 15.29
N LYS A 318 -21.02 -11.57 15.01
CA LYS A 318 -21.69 -12.69 15.67
C LYS A 318 -21.33 -12.76 17.15
N VAL A 319 -20.05 -12.61 17.50
CA VAL A 319 -19.58 -12.57 18.90
C VAL A 319 -20.27 -11.43 19.65
N ALA A 320 -20.37 -10.28 18.99
CA ALA A 320 -21.02 -9.09 19.52
C ALA A 320 -22.53 -9.25 19.75
N PHE A 321 -23.27 -9.83 18.81
CA PHE A 321 -24.74 -9.69 18.82
C PHE A 321 -25.53 -10.98 18.92
N ALA A 322 -24.93 -12.17 18.75
CA ALA A 322 -25.69 -13.43 18.75
C ALA A 322 -26.38 -13.74 20.08
N HIS A 323 -26.00 -13.07 21.17
CA HIS A 323 -26.65 -13.18 22.47
C HIS A 323 -27.90 -12.29 22.61
N ASN A 324 -28.11 -11.33 21.71
CA ASN A 324 -29.28 -10.46 21.69
C ASN A 324 -30.39 -11.11 20.83
N PRO A 325 -31.52 -11.54 21.42
CA PRO A 325 -32.57 -12.24 20.69
C PRO A 325 -33.28 -11.37 19.63
N ASN A 326 -33.07 -10.05 19.65
CA ASN A 326 -33.63 -9.11 18.67
C ASN A 326 -32.70 -8.86 17.47
N VAL A 327 -31.43 -9.27 17.55
CA VAL A 327 -30.46 -9.08 16.46
C VAL A 327 -30.23 -10.42 15.77
N THR A 328 -30.85 -10.58 14.62
CA THR A 328 -30.59 -11.74 13.74
C THR A 328 -29.32 -11.51 12.92
N ALA A 329 -28.77 -12.56 12.32
CA ALA A 329 -27.62 -12.45 11.41
C ALA A 329 -27.85 -11.42 10.29
N GLY A 330 -29.06 -11.40 9.71
CA GLY A 330 -29.41 -10.45 8.65
C GLY A 330 -29.49 -9.00 9.14
N VAL A 331 -29.98 -8.78 10.37
CA VAL A 331 -29.99 -7.45 10.99
C VAL A 331 -28.57 -6.99 11.29
N ALA A 332 -27.73 -7.87 11.88
CA ALA A 332 -26.33 -7.53 12.15
C ALA A 332 -25.54 -7.21 10.87
N SER A 333 -25.71 -8.02 9.82
CA SER A 333 -25.05 -7.83 8.53
C SER A 333 -25.44 -6.50 7.88
N ALA A 334 -26.74 -6.21 7.79
CA ALA A 334 -27.23 -4.97 7.19
C ALA A 334 -26.88 -3.73 8.02
N GLY A 335 -27.02 -3.81 9.34
CA GLY A 335 -26.69 -2.73 10.26
C GLY A 335 -25.20 -2.39 10.24
N GLN A 336 -24.33 -3.40 10.26
CA GLN A 336 -22.88 -3.20 10.15
C GLN A 336 -22.50 -2.58 8.80
N GLU A 337 -23.06 -3.07 7.68
CA GLU A 337 -22.80 -2.49 6.34
C GLU A 337 -23.23 -1.01 6.25
N ASN A 338 -24.43 -0.68 6.76
CA ASN A 338 -24.92 0.69 6.75
C ASN A 338 -24.13 1.62 7.67
N SER A 339 -23.78 1.15 8.87
CA SER A 339 -23.01 1.94 9.84
C SER A 339 -21.59 2.20 9.37
N ILE A 340 -20.91 1.20 8.78
CA ILE A 340 -19.55 1.39 8.22
C ILE A 340 -19.60 2.43 7.10
N ARG A 341 -20.54 2.30 6.15
CA ARG A 341 -20.69 3.27 5.05
C ARG A 341 -20.89 4.71 5.54
N LEU A 342 -21.56 4.91 6.67
CA LEU A 342 -21.72 6.23 7.29
C LEU A 342 -20.46 6.68 8.04
N ALA A 343 -19.81 5.78 8.78
CA ALA A 343 -18.56 6.04 9.47
C ALA A 343 -17.45 6.48 8.50
N ASP A 344 -17.36 5.84 7.33
CA ASP A 344 -16.39 6.18 6.29
C ASP A 344 -16.64 7.55 5.63
N GLN A 345 -17.78 8.20 5.89
CA GLN A 345 -18.00 9.58 5.42
C GLN A 345 -17.49 10.61 6.43
N ILE A 346 -17.03 10.17 7.60
CA ILE A 346 -16.65 11.03 8.70
C ILE A 346 -15.19 11.42 8.55
N THR A 347 -14.95 12.72 8.60
CA THR A 347 -13.60 13.26 8.73
C THR A 347 -13.45 14.00 10.04
N PHE A 348 -12.22 14.13 10.52
CA PHE A 348 -11.91 14.93 11.69
C PHE A 348 -10.64 15.76 11.48
N SER A 349 -10.54 16.84 12.24
CA SER A 349 -9.36 17.69 12.32
C SER A 349 -8.99 17.93 13.78
N VAL A 350 -7.69 17.97 14.05
CA VAL A 350 -7.17 18.23 15.39
C VAL A 350 -7.01 19.74 15.58
N GLN A 351 -7.66 20.26 16.61
CA GLN A 351 -7.66 21.65 17.01
C GLN A 351 -6.61 21.89 18.12
N PRO A 352 -6.25 23.15 18.42
CA PRO A 352 -5.45 23.46 19.61
C PRO A 352 -6.09 22.93 20.90
N GLN A 353 -5.27 22.62 21.92
CA GLN A 353 -5.72 22.18 23.24
C GLN A 353 -6.48 20.84 23.25
N ASP A 354 -6.08 19.90 22.39
CA ASP A 354 -6.67 18.55 22.31
C ASP A 354 -8.16 18.55 21.92
N GLY A 355 -8.63 19.61 21.27
CA GLY A 355 -9.96 19.65 20.68
C GLY A 355 -10.01 18.87 19.37
N LEU A 356 -11.14 18.23 19.09
CA LEU A 356 -11.43 17.61 17.80
C LEU A 356 -12.57 18.35 17.12
N THR A 357 -12.51 18.47 15.80
CA THR A 357 -13.66 18.89 14.99
C THR A 357 -13.94 17.81 13.97
N PHE A 358 -15.10 17.18 14.09
CA PHE A 358 -15.63 16.19 13.17
C PHE A 358 -16.50 16.86 12.11
N ILE A 359 -16.51 16.29 10.92
CA ILE A 359 -17.48 16.55 9.86
C ILE A 359 -18.24 15.24 9.66
N LEU A 360 -19.51 15.26 10.03
CA LEU A 360 -20.42 14.11 9.99
C LEU A 360 -21.37 14.25 8.78
N PRO A 361 -21.79 13.15 8.14
CA PRO A 361 -22.89 13.23 7.18
C PRO A 361 -24.19 13.61 7.92
N GLY A 362 -24.98 14.51 7.34
CA GLY A 362 -26.25 14.91 7.96
C GLY A 362 -27.35 13.85 7.76
N LEU A 363 -28.02 13.50 8.85
CA LEU A 363 -29.16 12.59 8.89
C LEU A 363 -30.42 13.30 9.37
N ALA A 364 -31.57 12.89 8.86
CA ALA A 364 -32.85 13.37 9.36
C ALA A 364 -33.14 12.75 10.74
N ASP A 365 -33.85 13.47 11.60
CA ASP A 365 -34.31 12.98 12.91
C ASP A 365 -35.25 11.75 12.85
N THR A 366 -35.72 11.44 11.64
CA THR A 366 -36.61 10.33 11.29
C THR A 366 -35.92 9.25 10.45
N ASP A 367 -34.61 9.37 10.20
CA ASP A 367 -33.85 8.32 9.54
C ASP A 367 -33.79 7.05 10.41
N ALA A 368 -33.66 5.91 9.74
CA ALA A 368 -33.47 4.62 10.40
C ALA A 368 -32.04 4.43 10.93
N MET A 369 -31.14 5.36 10.61
CA MET A 369 -29.77 5.41 11.12
C MET A 369 -29.62 6.61 12.04
N GLU A 370 -28.71 6.50 12.99
CA GLU A 370 -28.37 7.55 13.94
C GLU A 370 -26.85 7.70 14.00
N ILE A 371 -26.38 8.94 14.07
CA ILE A 371 -25.00 9.28 14.39
C ILE A 371 -24.98 10.08 15.68
N THR A 372 -24.17 9.62 16.61
CA THR A 372 -23.83 10.35 17.83
C THR A 372 -22.35 10.74 17.83
N ALA A 373 -22.04 11.88 18.43
CA ALA A 373 -20.66 12.32 18.59
C ALA A 373 -20.53 13.23 19.81
N GLY A 374 -19.69 12.88 20.76
CA GLY A 374 -19.60 13.67 21.99
C GLY A 374 -18.34 13.43 22.81
N SER A 375 -18.05 14.39 23.69
CA SER A 375 -17.00 14.23 24.70
C SER A 375 -17.53 13.41 25.86
N LEU A 376 -17.05 12.17 26.04
CA LEU A 376 -17.35 11.38 27.22
C LEU A 376 -16.24 11.58 28.25
N PHE A 377 -16.60 11.71 29.53
CA PHE A 377 -15.66 11.74 30.67
C PHE A 377 -14.79 13.00 30.83
N ASN A 378 -15.15 14.15 30.25
CA ASN A 378 -14.49 15.40 30.60
C ASN A 378 -14.86 15.82 32.04
N LYS A 379 -13.84 16.08 32.88
CA LYS A 379 -14.02 16.55 34.28
C LYS A 379 -14.83 17.83 34.40
N SER A 380 -14.93 18.59 33.32
CA SER A 380 -15.64 19.86 33.19
C SER A 380 -17.11 19.69 32.81
N GLY A 381 -17.56 18.45 32.54
CA GLY A 381 -18.83 18.14 31.88
C GLY A 381 -18.64 17.86 30.38
N ASN A 382 -19.61 17.20 29.76
CA ASN A 382 -19.62 16.97 28.31
C ASN A 382 -19.62 18.34 27.60
N HIS A 383 -18.50 18.72 27.00
CA HIS A 383 -18.43 19.92 26.18
C HIS A 383 -18.43 19.50 24.71
N THR A 384 -19.64 19.33 24.19
CA THR A 384 -19.89 19.04 22.79
C THR A 384 -20.62 20.23 22.19
N GLU A 385 -20.07 20.79 21.12
CA GLU A 385 -20.76 21.81 20.32
C GLU A 385 -21.02 21.27 18.92
N PHE A 386 -22.13 21.64 18.30
CA PHE A 386 -22.43 21.28 16.92
C PHE A 386 -22.85 22.49 16.09
N SER A 387 -22.63 22.39 14.78
CA SER A 387 -22.98 23.41 13.80
C SER A 387 -23.63 22.78 12.58
N MET A 388 -24.81 23.32 12.23
CA MET A 388 -25.61 22.88 11.08
C MET A 388 -25.44 23.80 9.86
N ASP A 389 -24.62 24.85 9.95
CA ASP A 389 -24.45 25.87 8.90
C ASP A 389 -22.98 26.01 8.44
N GLY A 390 -22.19 24.95 8.57
CA GLY A 390 -20.78 24.92 8.17
C GLY A 390 -19.86 25.73 9.08
N GLY A 391 -20.19 25.79 10.38
CA GLY A 391 -19.39 26.46 11.41
C GLY A 391 -19.73 27.94 11.62
N GLY A 392 -20.80 28.45 11.01
CA GLY A 392 -21.27 29.82 11.18
C GLY A 392 -21.84 30.09 12.56
N THR A 393 -22.66 29.16 13.07
CA THR A 393 -23.24 29.17 14.41
C THR A 393 -23.00 27.83 15.10
N TRP A 394 -22.71 27.89 16.40
CA TRP A 394 -22.43 26.72 17.25
C TRP A 394 -23.44 26.67 18.38
N SER A 395 -24.01 25.48 18.60
CA SER A 395 -24.92 25.18 19.71
C SER A 395 -24.28 24.13 20.60
N VAL A 396 -24.48 24.24 21.91
CA VAL A 396 -24.02 23.22 22.87
C VAL A 396 -25.02 22.07 22.86
N ALA A 397 -24.52 20.83 22.81
CA ALA A 397 -25.33 19.64 23.04
C ALA A 397 -25.23 19.23 24.52
N ASP A 398 -26.38 19.14 25.19
CA ASP A 398 -26.50 18.82 26.61
C ASP A 398 -26.80 17.31 26.85
N GLY A 399 -26.93 16.54 25.77
CA GLY A 399 -27.17 15.10 25.80
C GLY A 399 -25.99 14.30 26.35
N PHE A 400 -26.27 13.08 26.83
CA PHE A 400 -25.24 12.16 27.31
C PHE A 400 -24.22 11.82 26.21
N ASP A 401 -24.69 11.61 24.99
CA ASP A 401 -23.87 11.29 23.82
C ASP A 401 -23.34 12.53 23.06
N GLY A 402 -23.61 13.74 23.57
CA GLY A 402 -23.30 14.98 22.87
C GLY A 402 -24.26 15.23 21.70
N TYR A 403 -23.72 15.43 20.50
CA TYR A 403 -24.52 15.57 19.29
C TYR A 403 -25.26 14.25 19.03
N ASP A 404 -26.55 14.37 18.72
CA ASP A 404 -27.42 13.26 18.35
C ASP A 404 -28.29 13.68 17.17
N SER A 405 -28.10 13.00 16.04
CA SER A 405 -28.85 13.24 14.80
C SER A 405 -30.37 13.04 14.93
N ARG A 406 -30.86 12.40 16.00
CA ARG A 406 -32.28 12.09 16.23
C ARG A 406 -32.94 12.93 17.30
N ASP A 407 -32.18 13.52 18.22
CA ASP A 407 -32.73 14.42 19.22
C ASP A 407 -32.70 15.87 18.73
N PRO A 408 -33.87 16.51 18.47
CA PRO A 408 -33.92 17.90 18.05
C PRO A 408 -33.29 18.90 19.02
N SER A 409 -33.13 18.50 20.29
CA SER A 409 -32.45 19.30 21.32
C SER A 409 -30.93 19.25 21.19
N ASN A 410 -30.39 18.21 20.55
CA ASN A 410 -28.96 17.91 20.42
C ASN A 410 -28.49 17.82 18.96
N GLY A 411 -29.21 18.47 18.05
CA GLY A 411 -28.81 18.66 16.65
C GLY A 411 -29.63 17.91 15.61
N GLY A 412 -30.57 17.07 16.03
CA GLY A 412 -31.52 16.41 15.14
C GLY A 412 -32.40 17.40 14.38
N VAL A 413 -32.60 17.16 13.10
CA VAL A 413 -33.45 18.01 12.25
C VAL A 413 -34.24 17.17 11.27
N LYS A 414 -35.48 17.58 10.99
CA LYS A 414 -36.33 16.90 10.00
C LYS A 414 -35.81 17.01 8.56
N SER A 415 -35.05 18.06 8.26
CA SER A 415 -34.47 18.30 6.93
C SER A 415 -32.97 18.52 7.11
N PRO A 416 -32.16 17.46 6.97
CA PRO A 416 -30.74 17.53 7.24
C PRO A 416 -30.01 18.43 6.24
N VAL A 417 -29.00 19.12 6.75
CA VAL A 417 -27.94 19.67 5.91
C VAL A 417 -27.04 18.55 5.42
N LYS A 418 -26.20 18.81 4.41
CA LYS A 418 -25.32 17.79 3.86
C LYS A 418 -24.32 17.27 4.91
N GLU A 419 -23.77 18.18 5.70
CA GLU A 419 -22.69 17.93 6.64
C GLU A 419 -22.96 18.68 7.94
N VAL A 420 -22.67 18.03 9.07
CA VAL A 420 -22.76 18.60 10.42
C VAL A 420 -21.36 18.66 10.99
N MET A 421 -20.97 19.81 11.55
CA MET A 421 -19.68 19.91 12.25
C MET A 421 -19.89 19.70 13.74
N VAL A 422 -19.08 18.86 14.37
CA VAL A 422 -19.14 18.62 15.82
C VAL A 422 -17.77 18.89 16.43
N ARG A 423 -17.72 19.68 17.50
CA ARG A 423 -16.54 19.95 18.29
C ARG A 423 -16.63 19.22 19.62
N THR A 424 -15.52 18.59 19.99
CA THR A 424 -15.37 17.95 21.29
C THR A 424 -14.04 18.35 21.91
N GLU A 425 -13.95 18.25 23.23
CA GLU A 425 -12.72 18.42 23.98
C GLU A 425 -12.32 17.11 24.66
N GLY A 426 -11.03 16.75 24.61
CA GLY A 426 -10.52 15.59 25.33
C GLY A 426 -10.89 14.26 24.67
N HIS A 427 -11.45 13.34 25.45
CA HIS A 427 -11.92 12.05 24.91
C HIS A 427 -13.20 12.26 24.12
N ALA A 428 -13.27 11.79 22.88
CA ALA A 428 -14.47 11.83 22.07
C ALA A 428 -14.91 10.40 21.73
N GLU A 429 -16.22 10.17 21.70
CA GLU A 429 -16.82 8.94 21.21
C GLU A 429 -17.70 9.29 20.01
N LEU A 430 -17.67 8.43 18.99
CA LEU A 430 -18.52 8.51 17.83
C LEU A 430 -19.27 7.19 17.67
N GLY A 431 -20.59 7.25 17.58
CA GLY A 431 -21.46 6.09 17.40
C GLY A 431 -22.25 6.17 16.10
N VAL A 432 -22.42 5.03 15.42
CA VAL A 432 -23.37 4.87 14.31
C VAL A 432 -24.29 3.68 14.58
N SER A 433 -25.55 3.99 14.80
CA SER A 433 -26.59 3.03 15.21
C SER A 433 -27.63 2.82 14.13
N GLU A 434 -28.19 1.62 14.07
CA GLU A 434 -29.45 1.35 13.37
C GLU A 434 -30.60 1.33 14.37
N ILE A 435 -31.67 2.03 14.03
CA ILE A 435 -32.88 2.16 14.83
C ILE A 435 -33.86 1.08 14.41
N THR A 436 -34.08 0.12 15.30
CA THR A 436 -35.11 -0.91 15.10
C THR A 436 -36.35 -0.56 15.92
N THR A 437 -37.51 -1.17 15.59
CA THR A 437 -38.77 -0.91 16.30
C THR A 437 -38.71 -1.15 17.81
N ASN A 438 -37.73 -1.90 18.31
CA ASN A 438 -37.67 -2.30 19.70
C ASN A 438 -36.50 -1.68 20.48
N ARG A 439 -35.37 -1.35 19.83
CA ARG A 439 -34.16 -0.75 20.42
C ARG A 439 -33.22 -0.17 19.35
N ASP A 440 -32.37 0.74 19.78
CA ASP A 440 -31.24 1.24 19.01
C ASP A 440 -30.07 0.26 19.17
N THR A 441 -29.40 -0.08 18.07
CA THR A 441 -28.22 -0.97 18.09
C THR A 441 -27.06 -0.27 17.41
N THR A 442 -26.04 0.05 18.19
CA THR A 442 -24.80 0.65 17.70
C THR A 442 -23.92 -0.42 17.06
N PHE A 443 -23.70 -0.31 15.76
CA PHE A 443 -22.88 -1.27 15.00
C PHE A 443 -21.45 -0.77 14.77
N VAL A 444 -21.24 0.54 14.81
CA VAL A 444 -19.91 1.17 14.77
C VAL A 444 -19.81 2.11 15.95
N GLN A 445 -18.76 1.97 16.75
CA GLN A 445 -18.38 2.96 17.74
C GLN A 445 -16.86 3.12 17.73
N VAL A 446 -16.42 4.37 17.76
CA VAL A 446 -15.03 4.79 17.60
C VAL A 446 -14.69 5.77 18.72
N ASP A 447 -13.71 5.39 19.54
CA ASP A 447 -13.21 6.17 20.66
C ASP A 447 -11.94 6.91 20.26
N PHE A 448 -11.89 8.21 20.52
CA PHE A 448 -10.77 9.09 20.26
C PHE A 448 -10.21 9.57 21.60
N SER A 449 -9.06 9.04 21.98
CA SER A 449 -8.34 9.46 23.18
C SER A 449 -7.22 10.45 22.85
N PRO A 450 -7.02 11.52 23.66
CA PRO A 450 -5.88 12.40 23.51
C PRO A 450 -4.56 11.60 23.54
N SER A 451 -3.65 11.90 22.63
CA SER A 451 -2.33 11.25 22.61
C SER A 451 -1.31 12.14 23.32
N SER A 452 -0.52 11.56 24.22
CA SER A 452 0.53 12.31 24.93
C SER A 452 1.69 12.62 23.97
N GLY A 453 1.59 13.72 23.22
CA GLY A 453 2.65 14.25 22.36
C GLY A 453 2.59 13.87 20.88
N SER A 454 1.52 13.21 20.42
CA SER A 454 1.23 13.09 18.98
C SER A 454 0.20 14.14 18.56
N GLN A 455 0.26 14.58 17.29
CA GLN A 455 -0.74 15.50 16.72
C GLN A 455 -2.05 14.81 16.34
N VAL A 456 -2.13 13.48 16.45
CA VAL A 456 -3.33 12.69 16.12
C VAL A 456 -3.78 11.92 17.36
N PRO A 457 -5.09 11.90 17.70
CA PRO A 457 -5.61 11.11 18.81
C PRO A 457 -5.32 9.62 18.61
N ASN A 458 -5.28 8.89 19.73
CA ASN A 458 -5.31 7.44 19.69
C ASN A 458 -6.74 6.99 19.40
N ILE A 459 -6.94 6.25 18.31
CA ILE A 459 -8.24 5.72 17.93
C ILE A 459 -8.35 4.29 18.47
N GLN A 460 -9.46 4.00 19.14
CA GLN A 460 -9.82 2.66 19.58
C GLN A 460 -11.21 2.35 19.08
N ASP A 461 -11.33 1.28 18.30
CA ASP A 461 -12.64 0.81 17.89
C ASP A 461 -13.22 -0.08 18.99
N SER A 462 -14.41 0.27 19.45
CA SER A 462 -15.16 -0.52 20.41
C SER A 462 -16.52 -0.77 19.79
N SER A 463 -16.80 -2.00 19.41
CA SER A 463 -18.07 -2.34 18.78
C SER A 463 -18.55 -3.68 19.33
N GLY A 464 -19.86 -3.80 19.51
CA GLY A 464 -20.46 -4.99 20.10
C GLY A 464 -20.40 -5.10 21.62
N GLN A 465 -20.01 -4.04 22.34
CA GLN A 465 -20.41 -3.95 23.75
C GLN A 465 -21.91 -3.63 23.77
N PRO A 466 -22.74 -4.30 24.59
CA PRO A 466 -24.07 -3.79 24.86
C PRO A 466 -23.90 -2.38 25.41
N VAL A 467 -24.43 -1.37 24.70
CA VAL A 467 -24.69 -0.05 25.26
C VAL A 467 -25.23 -0.28 26.66
N TRP A 468 -24.49 0.21 27.64
CA TRP A 468 -24.73 0.06 29.07
C TRP A 468 -26.21 -0.21 29.36
N ASN A 469 -26.57 -1.43 29.75
CA ASN A 469 -27.85 -1.64 30.40
C ASN A 469 -27.75 -0.90 31.73
N GLY A 470 -28.51 0.20 31.84
CA GLY A 470 -28.44 1.17 32.94
C GLY A 470 -28.54 0.61 34.35
#